data_AF-A0A6V8CVB4-F1
#
_entry.id   AF-A0A6V8CVB4-F1
#
_cell.length_a   1.000
_cell.length_b   1.000
_cell.length_c   1.000
_cell.angle_alpha   90.00
_cell.angle_beta   90.00
_cell.angle_gamma   90.00
#
_symmetry.space_group_name_H-M   'P 1'
#
loop_
_entity.id
_entity.type
_entity.pdbx_description
1 polymer ?
#
loop_
_entity_poly.entity_id
_entity_poly.type
_entity_poly.pdbx_seq_one_letter_code
_entity_poly.pdbx_strand_id
1 'polypeptide(L)' 'MNRSITHWCGDSDEIPQEMVILLALPGVGNVGKVLADAIIEEHQSDLIAWIMHPDLPPHATLVDGLLR' A
#
# COMPACT_ATOMS: atom_id res chain seq x y z
N MET A 1 3.96 -22.15 -4.52
CA MET A 1 3.46 -21.55 -5.77
C MET A 1 3.01 -20.14 -5.43
N ASN A 2 3.49 -19.11 -6.12
CA ASN A 2 3.14 -17.71 -5.81
C ASN A 2 1.66 -17.47 -6.17
N ARG A 3 0.86 -17.02 -5.20
CA ARG A 3 -0.58 -16.71 -5.37
C ARG A 3 -0.86 -15.20 -5.26
N SER A 4 0.18 -14.38 -5.22
CA SER A 4 0.03 -12.93 -5.13
C SER A 4 -0.44 -12.37 -6.46
N ILE A 5 -1.45 -11.52 -6.41
CA ILE A 5 -1.98 -10.78 -7.55
C ILE A 5 -1.67 -9.31 -7.30
N THR A 6 -0.96 -8.69 -8.23
CA THR A 6 -0.80 -7.23 -8.23
C THR A 6 -1.88 -6.63 -9.11
N HIS A 7 -2.67 -5.73 -8.55
CA HIS A 7 -3.62 -4.92 -9.29
C HIS A 7 -3.05 -3.51 -9.39
N TRP A 8 -2.61 -3.12 -10.58
CA TRP A 8 -2.08 -1.79 -10.83
C TRP A 8 -3.17 -0.73 -10.84
N CYS A 9 -2.83 0.49 -10.47
CA CYS A 9 -3.75 1.62 -10.36
C CYS A 9 -3.21 2.85 -11.10
N GLY A 10 -4.12 3.69 -11.60
CA GLY A 10 -3.77 4.85 -12.41
C GLY A 10 -3.15 4.46 -13.75
N ASP A 11 -2.10 5.17 -14.16
CA ASP A 11 -1.36 4.95 -15.41
C ASP A 11 -0.11 4.07 -15.23
N SER A 12 0.05 3.42 -14.08
CA SER A 12 1.20 2.56 -13.79
C SER A 12 0.92 1.12 -14.19
N ASP A 13 1.87 0.45 -14.85
CA ASP A 13 1.83 -1.00 -15.14
C ASP A 13 3.01 -1.75 -14.50
N GLU A 14 3.93 -1.03 -13.87
CA GLU A 14 5.12 -1.55 -13.20
C GLU A 14 5.58 -0.64 -12.06
N ILE A 15 6.48 -1.14 -11.20
CA ILE A 15 7.18 -0.30 -10.21
C ILE A 15 8.21 0.53 -10.98
N PRO A 16 8.20 1.87 -10.89
CA PRO A 16 9.20 2.70 -11.55
C PRO A 16 10.65 2.31 -11.22
N GLN A 17 11.56 2.56 -12.17
CA GLN A 17 12.97 2.23 -12.00
C GLN A 17 13.69 3.22 -11.06
N GLU A 18 14.80 2.77 -10.47
CA GLU A 18 15.71 3.60 -9.65
C GLU A 18 15.05 4.26 -8.41
N MET A 19 14.13 3.54 -7.77
CA MET A 19 13.41 4.03 -6.59
C MET A 19 13.95 3.50 -5.27
N VAL A 20 13.71 4.27 -4.21
CA VAL A 20 13.84 3.80 -2.82
C VAL A 20 12.48 3.29 -2.35
N ILE A 21 12.43 2.03 -1.92
CA ILE A 21 11.21 1.42 -1.38
C ILE A 21 11.25 1.49 0.14
N LEU A 22 10.29 2.20 0.73
CA LEU A 22 10.01 2.18 2.16
C LEU A 22 8.84 1.22 2.42
N LEU A 23 9.10 0.11 3.11
CA LEU A 23 8.06 -0.86 3.45
C LEU A 23 7.71 -0.76 4.93
N ALA A 24 6.44 -0.49 5.22
CA ALA A 24 5.91 -0.48 6.58
C ALA A 24 4.61 -1.28 6.64
N LEU A 25 4.59 -2.29 7.51
CA LEU A 25 3.40 -3.04 7.87
C LEU A 25 3.02 -2.74 9.32
N PRO A 26 1.74 -2.94 9.72
CA PRO A 26 1.36 -2.88 11.11
C PRO A 26 2.22 -3.81 11.98
N GLY A 27 2.72 -3.29 13.09
CA GLY A 27 3.66 -3.99 13.98
C GLY A 27 3.67 -3.39 15.38
N VAL A 28 4.70 -3.71 16.19
CA VAL A 28 4.81 -3.25 17.58
C VAL A 28 4.82 -1.72 17.63
N GLY A 29 3.87 -1.13 18.37
CA GLY A 29 3.72 0.32 18.50
C GLY A 29 3.31 1.05 17.23
N ASN A 30 3.06 0.34 16.12
CA ASN A 30 2.66 0.88 14.82
C ASN A 30 3.60 1.96 14.24
N VAL A 31 4.83 2.07 14.74
CA VAL A 31 5.73 3.21 14.48
C VAL A 31 6.05 3.34 12.99
N GLY A 32 6.43 2.24 12.33
CA GLY A 32 6.75 2.26 10.91
C GLY A 32 5.56 2.65 10.03
N LYS A 33 4.35 2.15 10.36
CA LYS A 33 3.13 2.45 9.60
C LYS A 33 2.74 3.93 9.75
N VAL A 34 2.78 4.47 10.98
CA VAL A 34 2.50 5.90 11.22
C VAL A 34 3.48 6.79 10.45
N LEU A 35 4.78 6.45 10.43
CA LEU A 35 5.76 7.18 9.63
C LEU A 35 5.45 7.13 8.14
N ALA A 36 5.14 5.94 7.60
CA ALA A 36 4.82 5.79 6.19
C ALA A 36 3.54 6.56 5.80
N ASP A 37 2.51 6.51 6.64
CA ASP A 37 1.26 7.25 6.40
C ASP A 37 1.50 8.76 6.39
N ALA A 38 2.33 9.28 7.30
CA ALA A 38 2.70 10.70 7.32
C ALA A 38 3.47 11.14 6.06
N ILE A 39 4.38 10.30 5.54
CA ILE A 39 5.11 10.60 4.30
C ILE A 39 4.16 10.62 3.10
N ILE A 40 3.23 9.67 3.02
CA ILE A 40 2.23 9.60 1.94
C ILE A 40 1.36 10.87 1.95
N GLU A 41 0.90 11.29 3.12
CA GLU A 41 0.06 12.48 3.30
C GLU A 41 0.82 13.77 2.95
N GLU A 42 2.03 13.96 3.48
CA GLU A 42 2.85 15.16 3.26
C GLU A 42 3.22 15.36 1.78
N HIS A 43 3.51 14.27 1.07
CA HIS A 43 3.96 14.31 -0.33
C HIS A 43 2.83 14.09 -1.35
N GLN A 44 1.57 13.98 -0.92
CA GLN A 44 0.41 13.71 -1.79
C GLN A 44 0.66 12.54 -2.76
N SER A 45 1.18 11.43 -2.22
CA SER A 45 1.62 10.30 -3.05
C SER A 45 0.45 9.61 -3.76
N ASP A 46 0.66 9.19 -5.00
CA ASP A 46 -0.32 8.43 -5.77
C ASP A 46 -0.25 6.92 -5.46
N LEU A 47 -1.42 6.28 -5.40
CA LEU A 47 -1.53 4.83 -5.29
C LEU A 47 -1.21 4.19 -6.64
N ILE A 48 -0.09 3.44 -6.71
CA ILE A 48 0.35 2.77 -7.94
C ILE A 48 -0.13 1.32 -8.09
N ALA A 49 -0.37 0.62 -6.98
CA ALA A 49 -0.78 -0.78 -7.01
C ALA A 49 -1.33 -1.29 -5.67
N TRP A 50 -2.18 -2.31 -5.74
CA TRP A 50 -2.57 -3.18 -4.64
C TRP A 50 -1.90 -4.55 -4.78
N ILE A 51 -1.37 -5.08 -3.68
CA ILE A 51 -0.89 -6.46 -3.61
C ILE A 51 -1.93 -7.28 -2.84
N MET A 52 -2.53 -8.25 -3.52
CA MET A 52 -3.52 -9.16 -2.94
C MET A 52 -2.91 -10.55 -2.81
N HIS A 53 -3.05 -11.17 -1.64
CA HIS A 53 -2.66 -12.56 -1.42
C HIS A 53 -3.70 -13.24 -0.53
N PRO A 54 -4.08 -14.50 -0.81
CA PRO A 54 -5.10 -15.20 -0.02
C PRO A 54 -4.75 -15.38 1.47
N ASP A 55 -3.47 -15.28 1.81
CA ASP A 55 -3.01 -15.38 3.20
C ASP A 55 -2.93 -14.01 3.90
N LEU A 56 -3.13 -12.90 3.17
CA LEU A 56 -3.35 -11.60 3.80
C LEU A 56 -4.81 -11.55 4.27
N PRO A 57 -5.07 -11.06 5.49
CA PRO A 57 -6.43 -10.99 5.98
C PRO A 57 -7.26 -10.04 5.09
N PRO A 58 -8.56 -10.33 4.84
CA PRO A 58 -9.42 -9.46 4.07
C PRO A 58 -9.65 -8.17 4.86
N HIS A 59 -8.92 -7.12 4.50
CA HIS A 59 -8.98 -5.81 5.13
C HIS A 59 -9.49 -4.79 4.13
N ALA A 60 -10.36 -3.90 4.61
CA ALA A 60 -10.82 -2.71 3.90
C ALA A 60 -10.73 -1.53 4.86
N THR A 61 -10.43 -0.34 4.34
CA THR A 61 -10.41 0.90 5.11
C THR A 61 -11.65 1.72 4.75
N LEU A 62 -12.37 2.22 5.75
CA LEU A 62 -13.51 3.11 5.55
C LEU A 62 -13.00 4.55 5.45
N VAL A 63 -13.13 5.16 4.26
CA VAL A 63 -12.75 6.56 4.00
C VAL A 63 -13.96 7.27 3.41
N ASP A 64 -14.37 8.38 4.03
CA ASP A 64 -15.54 9.17 3.60
C ASP A 64 -16.84 8.35 3.43
N GLY A 65 -17.01 7.32 4.28
CA GLY A 65 -18.17 6.43 4.21
C GLY A 65 -18.11 5.35 3.12
N LEU A 66 -17.00 5.24 2.38
CA LEU A 66 -16.77 4.23 1.36
C LEU A 66 -15.71 3.22 1.83
N LEU A 67 -16.00 1.93 1.65
CA LEU A 67 -15.00 0.89 1.84
C LEU A 67 -14.06 0.89 0.62
N ARG A 68 -12.76 1.01 0.89
CA ARG A 68 -11.68 0.91 -0.08
C ARG A 68 -10.74 -0.22 0.31
#